data_AF-L9XM37-F1
#
_entry.id   AF-L9XM37-F1
#
_cell.length_a   1.000
_cell.length_b   1.000
_cell.length_c   1.000
_cell.angle_alpha   90.00
_cell.angle_beta   90.00
_cell.angle_gamma   90.00
#
_symmetry.space_group_name_H-M   'P 1'
#
loop_
_entity.id
_entity.type
_entity.pdbx_description
1 polymer ?
#
loop_
_entity_poly.entity_id
_entity_poly.type
_entity_poly.pdbx_seq_one_letter_code
_entity_poly.pdbx_strand_id
1 'polypeptide(L)'
;MSTSPSLHPLERLESTQRTLRRAQYEAFEFELVAQGVLVRNASHANPADHEYLVTIEDDLPHSCPCPADVHHRGACKHRVAVAIRTPVFEAACHAQRIRELEASGVQATANPPAP
;
A
#
# COMPACT_ATOMS: atom_id res chain seq x y z
N MET A 1 7.69 5.82 27.92
CA MET A 1 7.28 6.10 26.53
C MET A 1 6.35 4.98 26.11
N SER A 2 5.05 5.20 26.21
CA SER A 2 4.05 4.18 25.87
C SER A 2 3.78 4.28 24.38
N THR A 3 4.43 3.43 23.58
CA THR A 3 3.97 3.17 22.22
C THR A 3 2.68 2.38 22.33
N SER A 4 1.54 3.05 22.17
CA SER A 4 0.30 2.36 21.80
C SER A 4 0.61 1.43 20.63
N PRO A 5 0.14 0.17 20.61
CA PRO A 5 0.33 -0.67 19.45
C PRO A 5 -0.31 0.05 18.27
N SER A 6 0.50 0.44 17.28
CA SER A 6 0.01 0.96 16.02
C SER A 6 -0.97 -0.08 15.48
N LEU A 7 -2.25 0.28 15.38
CA LEU A 7 -3.28 -0.60 14.84
C LEU A 7 -2.78 -1.11 13.48
N HIS A 8 -2.74 -2.43 13.33
CA HIS A 8 -2.28 -3.03 12.08
C HIS A 8 -3.17 -2.48 10.94
N PRO A 9 -2.63 -2.09 9.78
CA PRO A 9 -3.41 -1.42 8.71
C PRO A 9 -4.67 -2.19 8.31
N LEU A 10 -4.65 -3.51 8.43
CA LEU A 10 -5.82 -4.37 8.22
C LEU A 10 -7.03 -4.02 9.12
N GLU A 11 -6.80 -3.62 10.38
CA GLU A 11 -7.87 -3.28 11.34
C GLU A 11 -8.57 -1.96 10.97
N ARG A 12 -7.91 -1.12 10.16
CA ARG A 12 -8.45 0.13 9.62
C ARG A 12 -9.15 -0.06 8.26
N LEU A 13 -9.00 -1.22 7.61
CA LEU A 13 -9.63 -1.51 6.33
C LEU A 13 -10.94 -2.29 6.52
N GLU A 14 -12.06 -1.67 6.17
CA GLU A 14 -13.33 -2.39 6.05
C GLU A 14 -13.21 -3.42 4.92
N SER A 15 -13.28 -4.71 5.24
CA SER A 15 -13.24 -5.78 4.23
C SER A 15 -14.09 -6.98 4.66
N THR A 16 -14.55 -7.75 3.68
CA THR A 16 -15.27 -8.99 3.96
C THR A 16 -14.30 -10.13 4.26
N GLN A 17 -14.76 -11.13 5.02
CA GLN A 17 -13.99 -12.38 5.24
C GLN A 17 -13.62 -13.10 3.93
N ARG A 18 -14.47 -12.98 2.90
CA ARG A 18 -14.15 -13.49 1.56
C ARG A 18 -12.97 -12.73 0.94
N THR A 19 -12.97 -11.40 1.04
CA THR A 19 -11.88 -10.55 0.54
C THR A 19 -10.57 -10.89 1.24
N LEU A 20 -10.59 -11.00 2.57
CA LEU A 20 -9.42 -11.36 3.36
C LEU A 20 -8.82 -12.71 2.94
N ARG A 21 -9.66 -13.75 2.83
CA ARG A 21 -9.20 -15.07 2.36
C ARG A 21 -8.56 -15.01 0.97
N ARG A 22 -9.15 -14.27 0.04
CA ARG A 22 -8.58 -14.10 -1.31
C ARG A 22 -7.24 -13.37 -1.27
N ALA A 23 -7.12 -12.32 -0.46
CA ALA A 23 -5.87 -11.59 -0.26
C ALA A 23 -4.73 -12.46 0.31
N GLN A 24 -5.09 -13.45 1.13
CA GLN A 24 -4.16 -14.41 1.74
C GLN A 24 -3.74 -15.52 0.76
N TYR A 25 -4.68 -16.12 0.04
CA TYR A 25 -4.43 -17.34 -0.73
C TYR A 25 -4.13 -17.13 -2.22
N GLU A 26 -4.60 -16.03 -2.82
CA GLU A 26 -4.26 -15.75 -4.22
C GLU A 26 -2.78 -15.33 -4.34
N ALA A 27 -2.17 -15.69 -5.46
CA ALA A 27 -0.78 -15.41 -5.77
C ALA A 27 -0.67 -13.95 -6.23
N PHE A 28 -0.28 -13.07 -5.31
CA PHE A 28 0.01 -11.67 -5.62
C PHE A 28 1.50 -11.43 -5.72
N GLU A 29 1.87 -10.70 -6.75
CA GLU A 29 3.19 -10.09 -6.89
C GLU A 29 3.08 -8.59 -6.66
N PHE A 30 4.15 -8.00 -6.13
CA PHE A 30 4.19 -6.60 -5.71
C PHE A 30 5.42 -5.93 -6.29
N GLU A 31 5.22 -4.78 -6.91
CA GLU A 31 6.29 -3.89 -7.35
C GLU A 31 6.07 -2.52 -6.72
N LEU A 32 7.10 -2.01 -6.04
CA LEU A 32 7.07 -0.67 -5.46
C LEU A 32 7.40 0.34 -6.55
N VAL A 33 6.49 1.28 -6.80
CA VAL A 33 6.63 2.33 -7.81
C VAL A 33 6.49 3.72 -7.18
N ALA A 34 6.84 4.74 -7.95
CA ALA A 34 6.80 6.13 -7.49
C ALA A 34 5.40 6.60 -7.06
N GLN A 35 4.31 5.94 -7.43
CA GLN A 35 2.95 6.34 -7.07
C GLN A 35 2.32 5.46 -5.99
N GLY A 36 2.95 4.33 -5.62
CA GLY A 36 2.36 3.34 -4.73
C GLY A 36 2.91 1.94 -4.97
N VAL A 37 2.04 0.94 -4.96
CA VAL A 37 2.40 -0.47 -5.17
C VAL A 37 1.61 -1.01 -6.37
N LEU A 38 2.29 -1.44 -7.43
CA LEU A 38 1.67 -2.25 -8.47
C LEU A 38 1.44 -3.65 -7.91
N VAL A 39 0.18 -4.09 -7.96
CA VAL A 39 -0.25 -5.40 -7.46
C VAL A 39 -0.73 -6.22 -8.64
N ARG A 40 -0.01 -7.29 -8.96
CA ARG A 40 -0.35 -8.23 -10.04
C ARG A 40 -0.88 -9.53 -9.47
N ASN A 41 -2.03 -10.00 -9.96
CA ASN A 41 -2.61 -11.27 -9.53
C ASN A 41 -2.21 -12.41 -10.47
N ALA A 42 -1.20 -13.17 -10.09
CA ALA A 42 -0.69 -14.33 -10.81
C ALA A 42 -1.59 -15.58 -10.72
N SER A 43 -2.68 -15.56 -9.95
CA SER A 43 -3.67 -16.67 -9.95
C SER A 43 -4.58 -16.67 -11.17
N HIS A 44 -4.59 -15.61 -11.97
CA HIS A 44 -5.38 -15.54 -13.21
C HIS A 44 -4.59 -16.09 -14.41
N ALA A 45 -5.30 -16.62 -15.42
CA ALA A 45 -4.69 -17.15 -16.64
C ALA A 45 -3.89 -16.09 -17.41
N ASN A 46 -4.33 -14.83 -17.35
CA ASN A 46 -3.64 -13.66 -17.90
C ASN A 46 -3.31 -12.68 -16.77
N PRO A 47 -2.19 -12.84 -16.05
CA PRO A 47 -1.85 -11.97 -14.92
C PRO A 47 -1.70 -10.49 -15.28
N ALA A 48 -1.26 -10.18 -16.51
CA ALA A 48 -1.09 -8.82 -17.00
C ALA A 48 -2.40 -8.02 -17.07
N ASP A 49 -3.54 -8.69 -17.29
CA ASP A 49 -4.86 -8.05 -17.28
C ASP A 49 -5.38 -7.80 -15.84
N HIS A 50 -4.65 -8.28 -14.84
CA HIS A 50 -4.99 -8.24 -13.42
C HIS A 50 -3.88 -7.57 -12.59
N GLU A 51 -3.35 -6.47 -13.13
CA GLU A 51 -2.41 -5.59 -12.48
C GLU A 51 -3.05 -4.24 -12.16
N TYR A 52 -2.92 -3.79 -10.91
CA TYR A 52 -3.54 -2.54 -10.47
C TYR A 52 -2.62 -1.80 -9.49
N LEU A 53 -2.53 -0.47 -9.66
CA LEU A 53 -1.80 0.40 -8.74
C LEU A 53 -2.61 0.64 -7.47
N VAL A 54 -2.08 0.25 -6.33
CA VAL A 54 -2.60 0.60 -5.00
C VAL A 54 -1.85 1.82 -4.48
N THR A 55 -2.57 2.90 -4.20
CA THR A 55 -1.99 4.10 -3.59
C THR A 55 -1.99 4.00 -2.06
N ILE A 56 -1.05 4.70 -1.42
CA ILE A 56 -0.99 4.85 0.03
C ILE A 56 -1.33 6.29 0.39
N GLU A 57 -2.19 6.47 1.41
CA GLU A 57 -2.54 7.75 2.01
C GLU A 57 -2.82 7.53 3.50
N ASP A 58 -2.37 8.44 4.37
CA ASP A 58 -2.55 8.36 5.83
C ASP A 58 -2.19 6.98 6.43
N ASP A 59 -1.04 6.43 6.01
CA ASP A 59 -0.58 5.09 6.40
C ASP A 59 -1.66 4.01 6.16
N LEU A 60 -2.33 4.04 5.01
CA LEU A 60 -3.35 3.06 4.64
C LEU A 60 -3.34 2.82 3.13
N PRO A 61 -3.54 1.56 2.66
CA PRO A 61 -3.87 1.32 1.25
C PRO A 61 -5.21 1.99 0.91
N HIS A 62 -5.14 3.11 0.19
CA HIS A 62 -6.24 4.04 0.05
C HIS A 62 -7.13 3.73 -1.14
N SER A 63 -6.55 3.62 -2.34
CA SER A 63 -7.31 3.41 -3.58
C SER A 63 -6.71 2.31 -4.44
N CYS A 64 -7.54 1.66 -5.26
CA CYS A 64 -7.14 0.71 -6.28
C CYS A 64 -8.08 0.83 -7.50
N PRO A 65 -7.59 0.91 -8.75
CA PRO A 65 -8.46 1.04 -9.92
C PRO A 65 -9.16 -0.27 -10.32
N CYS A 66 -9.05 -1.35 -9.54
CA CYS A 66 -9.67 -2.62 -9.88
C CYS A 66 -11.21 -2.53 -9.81
N PRO A 67 -11.95 -3.33 -10.60
CA PRO A 67 -13.41 -3.26 -10.64
C PRO A 67 -14.09 -3.43 -9.26
N ALA A 68 -13.49 -4.20 -8.36
CA ALA A 68 -14.05 -4.42 -7.03
C ALA A 68 -14.00 -3.18 -6.13
N ASP A 69 -12.96 -2.36 -6.22
CA ASP A 69 -12.84 -1.12 -5.43
C ASP A 69 -13.68 0.01 -6.05
N VAL A 70 -13.85 0.00 -7.38
CA VAL A 70 -14.65 0.98 -8.12
C VAL A 70 -16.15 0.80 -7.87
N HIS A 71 -16.63 -0.45 -7.82
CA HIS A 71 -18.06 -0.75 -7.79
C HIS A 71 -18.62 -1.14 -6.41
N HIS A 72 -17.76 -1.42 -5.44
CA HIS A 72 -18.19 -1.89 -4.12
C HIS A 72 -17.57 -1.06 -2.99
N ARG A 73 -18.26 -1.02 -1.85
CA ARG A 73 -17.73 -0.41 -0.63
C ARG A 73 -16.78 -1.38 0.07
N GLY A 74 -15.80 -0.80 0.77
CA GLY A 74 -14.75 -1.54 1.47
C GLY A 74 -13.54 -1.84 0.59
N ALA A 75 -12.44 -2.19 1.24
CA ALA A 75 -11.18 -2.47 0.59
C ALA A 75 -11.27 -3.70 -0.31
N CYS A 76 -10.85 -3.54 -1.58
CA CYS A 76 -10.68 -4.68 -2.47
C CYS A 76 -9.55 -5.62 -2.00
N LYS A 77 -9.50 -6.82 -2.56
CA LYS A 77 -8.48 -7.83 -2.22
C LYS A 77 -7.05 -7.34 -2.42
N HIS A 78 -6.79 -6.42 -3.36
CA HIS A 78 -5.46 -5.86 -3.64
C HIS A 78 -4.99 -4.94 -2.50
N ARG A 79 -5.87 -4.04 -2.03
CA ARG A 79 -5.60 -3.18 -0.87
C ARG A 79 -5.35 -4.00 0.38
N VAL A 80 -6.19 -5.01 0.62
CA VAL A 80 -6.00 -5.96 1.72
C VAL A 80 -4.70 -6.75 1.57
N ALA A 81 -4.36 -7.18 0.34
CA ALA A 81 -3.14 -7.93 0.07
C ALA A 81 -1.87 -7.13 0.38
N VAL A 82 -1.86 -5.83 0.09
CA VAL A 82 -0.78 -4.91 0.52
C VAL A 82 -0.76 -4.80 2.04
N ALA A 83 -1.90 -4.52 2.68
CA ALA A 83 -1.98 -4.32 4.14
C ALA A 83 -1.49 -5.51 4.96
N ILE A 84 -1.77 -6.76 4.54
CA ILE A 84 -1.37 -7.96 5.30
C ILE A 84 0.10 -8.35 5.10
N ARG A 85 0.80 -7.76 4.12
CA ARG A 85 2.21 -8.04 3.82
C ARG A 85 3.03 -6.88 4.34
N THR A 86 3.28 -6.88 5.65
CA THR A 86 3.93 -5.78 6.39
C THR A 86 5.15 -5.19 5.69
N PRO A 87 6.13 -5.96 5.15
CA PRO A 87 7.28 -5.38 4.48
C PRO A 87 6.93 -4.57 3.22
N VAL A 88 5.93 -4.99 2.46
CA VAL A 88 5.45 -4.27 1.27
C VAL A 88 4.76 -2.98 1.68
N PHE A 89 3.89 -3.07 2.68
CA PHE A 89 3.14 -1.92 3.18
C PHE A 89 4.08 -0.86 3.79
N GLU A 90 5.01 -1.24 4.65
CA GLU A 90 5.97 -0.31 5.27
C GLU A 90 6.86 0.37 4.23
N ALA A 91 7.36 -0.39 3.25
CA ALA A 91 8.14 0.17 2.15
C ALA A 91 7.32 1.20 1.34
N ALA A 92 6.04 0.92 1.10
CA ALA A 92 5.15 1.83 0.40
C ALA A 92 4.85 3.11 1.19
N CYS A 93 4.63 3.01 2.50
CA CYS A 93 4.49 4.18 3.38
C CYS A 93 5.77 5.03 3.41
N HIS A 94 6.94 4.40 3.49
CA HIS A 94 8.22 5.13 3.46
C HIS A 94 8.42 5.87 2.13
N ALA A 95 8.18 5.20 1.01
CA ALA A 95 8.26 5.83 -0.30
C ALA A 95 7.28 7.00 -0.43
N GLN A 96 6.06 6.86 0.11
CA GLN A 96 5.06 7.92 0.10
C GLN A 96 5.50 9.13 0.93
N ARG A 97 5.99 8.93 2.16
CA ARG A 97 6.53 10.01 3.00
C ARG A 97 7.70 10.74 2.35
N ILE A 98 8.63 9.99 1.73
CA ILE A 98 9.77 10.59 1.02
C ILE A 98 9.29 11.53 -0.07
N ARG A 99 8.31 11.10 -0.88
CA ARG A 99 7.74 11.93 -1.95
C ARG A 99 7.06 13.19 -1.42
N GLU A 100 6.33 13.09 -0.31
CA GLU A 100 5.70 14.25 0.32
C GLU A 100 6.74 15.26 0.82
N LEU A 101 7.84 14.79 1.41
CA LEU A 101 8.95 15.64 1.85
C LEU A 101 9.65 16.33 0.67
N GLU A 102 9.89 15.59 -0.41
CA GLU A 102 10.45 16.13 -1.66
C GLU A 102 9.52 17.17 -2.29
N ALA A 103 8.21 16.90 -2.35
CA ALA A 103 7.20 17.83 -2.86
C ALA A 103 7.06 19.08 -1.98
N SER A 104 7.27 18.95 -0.67
CA SER A 104 7.20 20.06 0.29
C SER A 104 8.46 20.93 0.30
N GLY A 105 9.48 20.61 -0.51
CA GLY A 105 10.70 21.41 -0.64
C GLY A 105 11.61 21.40 0.59
N VAL A 106 11.51 20.38 1.47
CA VAL A 106 12.40 20.24 2.63
C VAL A 106 13.79 19.84 2.15
N GLN A 107 14.63 20.83 1.85
CA GLN A 107 16.07 20.61 1.69
C GLN A 107 16.68 20.38 3.07
N ALA A 108 17.23 19.18 3.29
CA ALA A 108 18.17 18.95 4.38
C ALA A 108 19.42 19.80 4.10
N THR A 109 19.46 21.01 4.66
CA THR A 109 20.67 21.83 4.64
C THR A 109 21.68 21.22 5.61
N ALA A 110 22.42 20.22 5.12
CA ALA A 110 23.65 19.79 5.76
C ALA A 110 24.68 20.91 5.61
N ASN A 111 24.66 21.87 6.52
CA ASN A 111 25.73 22.85 6.65
C ASN A 111 26.81 22.21 7.53
N PRO A 112 28.01 21.89 7.03
CA PRO A 112 29.09 21.39 7.88
C PRO A 112 29.52 22.50 8.85
N PRO A 113 29.87 22.17 10.11
CA PRO A 113 30.42 23.17 11.02
C PRO A 113 31.73 23.71 10.43
N ALA A 114 31.79 25.04 10.29
CA ALA A 114 33.02 25.74 9.92
C ALA A 114 34.11 25.52 11.00
N PRO A 115 35.40 25.49 10.59
CA PRO A 115 36.52 25.19 11.48
C PRO A 115 36.72 26.21 12.60
#